data_AF-N8Q8Z6-F1
#
_entry.id   AF-N8Q8Z6-F1
#
_cell.length_a   1.000
_cell.length_b   1.000
_cell.length_c   1.000
_cell.angle_alpha   90.00
_cell.angle_beta   90.00
_cell.angle_gamma   90.00
#
_symmetry.space_group_name_H-M   'P 1'
#
loop_
_entity.id
_entity.type
_entity.pdbx_description
1 polymer ?
#
loop_
_entity_poly.entity_id
_entity_poly.type
_entity_poly.pdbx_seq_one_letter_code
_entity_poly.pdbx_strand_id
1 'polypeptide(L)'
;MENTGIWVIGFIILFVLGSILGLRVSPREKALGMMREKARKMGLHPRLVAAPDWTKIPMASSSRASMVAYYSVLIPDARLPLMRARVEDQQLKVVQGNDKFNALPIALKGIYAIDMQANCVGLYWDEESDLRATQLDDIKTYLQSLAEF
;
A
#
# COMPACT_ATOMS: atom_id res chain seq x y z
N MET A 1 -43.71 -40.72 5.40
CA MET A 1 -42.53 -40.23 6.15
C MET A 1 -41.20 -40.50 5.44
N GLU A 2 -41.16 -41.13 4.26
CA GLU A 2 -39.90 -41.54 3.60
C GLU A 2 -39.13 -40.40 2.89
N ASN A 3 -39.80 -39.34 2.43
CA ASN A 3 -39.13 -38.29 1.64
C ASN A 3 -38.64 -37.10 2.47
N THR A 4 -39.06 -36.98 3.73
CA THR A 4 -38.70 -35.84 4.60
C THR A 4 -37.21 -35.86 4.95
N GLY A 5 -36.63 -37.05 5.19
CA GLY A 5 -35.19 -37.19 5.48
C GLY A 5 -34.32 -36.77 4.29
N ILE A 6 -34.72 -37.13 3.07
CA ILE A 6 -33.99 -36.78 1.84
C ILE A 6 -33.99 -35.26 1.63
N TRP A 7 -35.12 -34.59 1.86
CA TRP A 7 -35.22 -33.13 1.76
C TRP A 7 -34.36 -32.41 2.80
N VAL A 8 -34.34 -32.89 4.05
CA VAL A 8 -33.52 -32.30 5.11
C VAL A 8 -32.02 -32.44 4.78
N ILE A 9 -31.60 -33.61 4.31
CA ILE A 9 -30.20 -33.85 3.88
C ILE A 9 -29.84 -32.93 2.71
N GLY A 10 -30.74 -32.78 1.72
CA GLY A 10 -30.54 -31.88 0.59
C GLY A 10 -30.34 -30.41 1.02
N PHE A 11 -31.14 -29.93 1.97
CA PHE A 11 -31.01 -28.57 2.52
C PHE A 11 -29.68 -28.36 3.25
N ILE A 12 -29.23 -29.34 4.04
CA ILE A 12 -27.95 -29.27 4.75
C ILE A 12 -26.80 -29.18 3.74
N ILE A 13 -26.82 -30.02 2.69
CA ILE A 13 -25.79 -30.01 1.64
C ILE A 13 -25.77 -28.66 0.93
N LEU A 14 -26.94 -28.12 0.54
CA LEU A 14 -27.04 -26.81 -0.10
C LEU A 14 -26.53 -25.68 0.81
N PHE A 15 -26.87 -25.73 2.10
CA PHE A 15 -26.44 -24.74 3.08
C PHE A 15 -24.92 -24.77 3.28
N VAL A 16 -24.32 -25.96 3.39
CA VAL A 16 -22.86 -26.13 3.52
C VAL A 16 -22.14 -25.66 2.25
N LEU A 17 -22.63 -26.03 1.07
CA LEU A 17 -22.07 -25.55 -0.22
C LEU A 17 -22.17 -24.03 -0.35
N GLY A 18 -23.31 -23.45 -0.01
CA GLY A 18 -23.49 -21.99 0.00
C GLY A 18 -22.56 -21.30 0.98
N SER A 19 -22.36 -21.88 2.17
CA SER A 19 -21.46 -21.33 3.20
C SER A 19 -19.99 -21.37 2.75
N ILE A 20 -19.53 -22.46 2.12
CA ILE A 20 -18.16 -22.59 1.61
C ILE A 20 -17.90 -21.59 0.47
N LEU A 21 -18.87 -21.41 -0.44
CA LEU A 21 -18.75 -20.45 -1.54
C LEU A 21 -18.74 -19.00 -1.04
N GLY A 22 -19.50 -18.68 0.02
CA GLY A 22 -19.51 -17.37 0.65
C GLY A 22 -18.23 -17.01 1.41
N LEU A 23 -17.48 -18.01 1.88
CA LEU A 23 -16.21 -17.83 2.61
C LEU A 23 -14.99 -17.61 1.70
N ARG A 24 -15.15 -17.65 0.37
CA ARG A 24 -14.03 -17.49 -0.56
C ARG A 24 -13.54 -16.05 -0.54
N VAL A 25 -12.49 -15.82 0.27
CA VAL A 25 -11.74 -14.56 0.30
C VAL A 25 -11.40 -14.14 -1.13
N SER A 26 -11.63 -12.87 -1.44
CA SER A 26 -11.36 -12.36 -2.77
C SER A 26 -9.89 -12.64 -3.13
N PRO A 27 -9.60 -13.15 -4.33
CA PRO A 27 -8.20 -13.44 -4.73
C PRO A 27 -7.32 -12.18 -4.65
N ARG A 28 -7.95 -11.01 -4.75
CA ARG A 28 -7.35 -9.69 -4.59
C ARG A 28 -6.85 -9.42 -3.17
N GLU A 29 -7.68 -9.61 -2.15
CA GLU A 29 -7.27 -9.44 -0.76
C GLU A 29 -6.16 -10.42 -0.38
N LYS A 30 -6.23 -11.65 -0.91
CA LYS A 30 -5.16 -12.64 -0.73
C LYS A 30 -3.84 -12.18 -1.34
N ALA A 31 -3.86 -11.62 -2.56
CA ALA A 31 -2.68 -11.08 -3.23
C ALA A 31 -2.07 -9.90 -2.45
N LEU A 32 -2.90 -8.95 -2.00
CA LEU A 32 -2.48 -7.81 -1.17
C LEU A 32 -1.87 -8.27 0.16
N GLY A 33 -2.48 -9.26 0.81
CA GLY A 33 -1.96 -9.85 2.04
C GLY A 33 -0.56 -10.44 1.85
N MET A 34 -0.37 -11.25 0.79
CA MET A 34 0.94 -11.83 0.45
C MET A 34 1.99 -10.76 0.11
N MET A 35 1.60 -9.71 -0.62
CA MET A 35 2.49 -8.60 -0.94
C MET A 35 2.96 -7.86 0.31
N ARG A 36 2.04 -7.50 1.23
CA ARG A 36 2.39 -6.83 2.49
C ARG A 36 3.25 -7.71 3.39
N GLU A 37 3.02 -9.02 3.39
CA GLU A 37 3.89 -9.97 4.10
C GLU A 37 5.30 -10.03 3.49
N LYS A 38 5.41 -10.09 2.16
CA LYS A 38 6.70 -10.03 1.47
C LYS A 38 7.45 -8.73 1.79
N ALA A 39 6.76 -7.59 1.76
CA ALA A 39 7.32 -6.29 2.13
C ALA A 39 7.89 -6.29 3.55
N ARG A 40 7.15 -6.83 4.54
CA ARG A 40 7.63 -6.98 5.92
C ARG A 40 8.89 -7.84 6.03
N LYS A 41 8.95 -8.95 5.29
CA LYS A 41 10.16 -9.81 5.24
C LYS A 41 11.37 -9.10 4.66
N MET A 42 11.16 -8.11 3.79
CA MET A 42 12.21 -7.30 3.17
C MET A 42 12.65 -6.10 4.02
N GLY A 43 12.00 -5.85 5.17
CA GLY A 43 12.27 -4.69 6.03
C GLY A 43 11.48 -3.43 5.64
N LEU A 44 10.50 -3.54 4.74
CA LEU A 44 9.51 -2.49 4.49
C LEU A 44 8.37 -2.62 5.51
N HIS A 45 7.91 -1.50 6.05
CA HIS A 45 6.80 -1.47 7.01
C HIS A 45 5.53 -0.93 6.35
N PRO A 46 4.68 -1.80 5.75
CA PRO A 46 3.41 -1.38 5.19
C PRO A 46 2.43 -1.00 6.30
N ARG A 47 1.83 0.17 6.18
CA ARG A 47 0.78 0.70 7.06
C ARG A 47 -0.31 1.32 6.21
N LEU A 48 -1.55 1.26 6.67
CA LEU A 48 -2.64 1.97 6.02
C LEU A 48 -2.87 3.28 6.79
N VAL A 49 -2.72 4.41 6.12
CA VAL A 49 -2.83 5.74 6.74
C VAL A 49 -3.86 6.57 6.00
N ALA A 50 -4.46 7.54 6.68
CA ALA A 50 -5.29 8.54 6.01
C ALA A 50 -4.39 9.39 5.10
N ALA A 51 -4.79 9.58 3.85
CA ALA A 51 -4.10 10.39 2.88
C ALA A 51 -3.98 11.83 3.41
N PRO A 52 -2.75 12.31 3.66
CA PRO A 52 -2.57 13.68 4.15
C PRO A 52 -2.97 14.70 3.09
N ASP A 53 -3.54 15.83 3.50
CA ASP A 53 -4.06 16.86 2.58
C ASP A 53 -3.03 17.35 1.55
N TRP A 54 -1.75 17.42 1.94
CA TRP A 54 -0.66 17.87 1.08
C TRP A 54 -0.35 16.93 -0.10
N THR A 55 -0.73 15.65 0.01
CA THR A 55 -0.51 14.65 -1.05
C THR A 55 -1.46 14.83 -2.24
N LYS A 56 -2.57 15.55 -2.05
CA LYS A 56 -3.64 15.75 -3.05
C LYS A 56 -4.17 14.44 -3.67
N ILE A 57 -4.09 13.33 -2.92
CA ILE A 57 -4.67 12.05 -3.34
C ILE A 57 -6.20 12.22 -3.45
N PRO A 58 -6.86 11.67 -4.49
CA PRO A 58 -8.30 11.78 -4.65
C PRO A 58 -9.04 11.29 -3.40
N MET A 59 -9.97 12.09 -2.88
CA MET A 59 -10.75 11.72 -1.70
C MET A 59 -11.77 10.62 -2.05
N ALA A 60 -11.98 9.67 -1.14
CA ALA A 60 -12.93 8.57 -1.30
C ALA A 60 -14.38 9.07 -1.25
N SER A 61 -14.61 10.22 -0.63
CA SER A 61 -15.87 10.98 -0.65
C SER A 61 -15.59 12.44 -0.32
N SER A 62 -16.56 13.33 -0.55
CA SER A 62 -16.43 14.77 -0.29
C SER A 62 -16.03 15.15 1.14
N SER A 63 -16.14 14.24 2.12
CA SER A 63 -15.84 14.50 3.53
C SER A 63 -14.88 13.52 4.19
N ARG A 64 -14.33 12.52 3.48
CA ARG A 64 -13.42 11.52 4.08
C ARG A 64 -12.12 11.43 3.30
N ALA A 65 -11.02 11.58 4.02
CA ALA A 65 -9.68 11.28 3.50
C ALA A 65 -9.63 9.81 3.05
N SER A 66 -9.07 9.57 1.87
CA SER A 66 -8.83 8.23 1.37
C SER A 66 -7.80 7.51 2.24
N MET A 67 -8.01 6.23 2.50
CA MET A 67 -6.97 5.40 3.09
C MET A 67 -5.97 5.03 1.99
N VAL A 68 -4.69 5.30 2.23
CA VAL A 68 -3.59 5.00 1.30
C VAL A 68 -2.57 4.13 1.99
N ALA A 69 -1.92 3.26 1.21
CA ALA A 69 -0.85 2.44 1.73
C ALA A 69 0.44 3.26 1.84
N TYR A 70 1.04 3.19 3.02
CA TYR A 70 2.28 3.87 3.37
C TYR A 70 3.35 2.81 3.64
N TYR A 71 4.44 2.87 2.88
CA TYR A 71 5.54 1.94 2.98
C TYR A 71 6.77 2.69 3.44
N SER A 72 7.32 2.31 4.60
CA SER A 72 8.49 2.97 5.16
C SER A 72 9.66 2.03 5.42
N VAL A 73 10.87 2.56 5.30
CA VAL A 73 12.13 1.95 5.74
C VAL A 73 12.68 2.74 6.92
N LEU A 74 13.09 2.02 7.96
CA LEU A 74 13.80 2.59 9.10
C LEU A 74 15.30 2.49 8.86
N ILE A 75 16.00 3.59 9.02
CA ILE A 75 17.45 3.69 8.82
C ILE A 75 18.07 4.08 10.17
N PRO A 76 18.58 3.11 10.96
CA PRO A 76 18.95 3.33 12.36
C PRO A 76 19.92 4.48 12.59
N ASP A 77 20.88 4.66 11.69
CA ASP A 77 21.98 5.63 11.85
C ASP A 77 21.73 6.98 11.15
N ALA A 78 20.58 7.15 10.49
CA ALA A 78 20.29 8.37 9.73
C ALA A 78 19.50 9.41 10.56
N ARG A 79 19.87 10.68 10.38
CA ARG A 79 19.11 11.86 10.84
C ARG A 79 18.74 12.74 9.67
N LEU A 80 17.70 12.33 8.98
CA LEU A 80 17.17 12.94 7.78
C LEU A 80 16.33 14.17 8.12
N PRO A 81 16.50 15.28 7.40
CA PRO A 81 15.65 16.45 7.57
C PRO A 81 14.23 16.15 7.13
N LEU A 82 13.26 16.90 7.67
CA LEU A 82 11.88 16.81 7.21
C LEU A 82 11.81 17.18 5.72
N MET A 83 11.44 16.20 4.89
CA MET A 83 11.17 16.38 3.48
C MET A 83 9.84 15.71 3.13
N ARG A 84 9.01 16.43 2.38
CA ARG A 84 7.74 15.96 1.84
C ARG A 84 7.70 16.36 0.39
N ALA A 85 7.53 15.40 -0.49
CA ALA A 85 7.43 15.63 -1.92
C ALA A 85 6.26 14.84 -2.49
N ARG A 86 5.53 15.47 -3.40
CA ARG A 86 4.45 14.84 -4.16
C ARG A 86 4.96 14.44 -5.53
N VAL A 87 4.40 13.40 -6.12
CA VAL A 87 4.75 12.99 -7.48
C VAL A 87 3.81 13.71 -8.45
N GLU A 88 4.37 14.57 -9.30
CA GLU A 88 3.67 15.20 -10.44
C GLU A 88 4.46 14.88 -11.71
N ASP A 89 3.79 14.39 -12.76
CA ASP A 89 4.42 14.07 -14.05
C ASP A 89 5.65 13.14 -13.95
N GLN A 90 5.57 12.11 -13.08
CA GLN A 90 6.69 11.20 -12.76
C GLN A 90 7.93 11.89 -12.18
N GLN A 91 7.77 13.09 -11.63
CA GLN A 91 8.83 13.83 -10.96
C GLN A 91 8.43 14.21 -9.54
N LEU A 92 9.42 14.29 -8.67
CA LEU A 92 9.23 14.81 -7.32
C LEU A 92 9.04 16.31 -7.35
N LYS A 93 7.97 16.77 -6.72
CA LYS A 93 7.74 18.17 -6.42
C LYS A 93 7.75 18.36 -4.93
N VAL A 94 8.78 19.04 -4.45
CA VAL A 94 8.97 19.30 -3.02
C VAL A 94 7.86 20.24 -2.53
N VAL A 95 7.16 19.81 -1.49
CA VAL A 95 6.15 20.59 -0.78
C VAL A 95 6.74 21.23 0.47
N GLN A 96 7.63 20.49 1.14
CA GLN A 96 8.31 20.95 2.34
C GLN A 96 9.69 20.30 2.42
N GLY A 97 10.70 21.06 2.80
CA GLY A 97 12.08 20.56 2.97
C GLY A 97 13.03 21.15 1.94
N ASN A 98 13.97 20.34 1.47
CA ASN A 98 15.07 20.78 0.62
C ASN A 98 14.70 20.71 -0.87
N ASP A 99 14.87 21.82 -1.59
CA ASP A 99 14.56 21.91 -3.03
C ASP A 99 15.47 21.04 -3.92
N LYS A 100 16.57 20.49 -3.38
CA LYS A 100 17.44 19.55 -4.11
C LYS A 100 16.71 18.31 -4.63
N PHE A 101 15.61 17.92 -3.97
CA PHE A 101 14.80 16.76 -4.37
C PHE A 101 13.77 17.11 -5.45
N ASN A 102 13.67 18.37 -5.84
CA ASN A 102 12.70 18.82 -6.83
C ASN A 102 13.12 18.37 -8.24
N ALA A 103 12.14 18.01 -9.07
CA ALA A 103 12.29 17.44 -10.40
C ALA A 103 13.07 16.10 -10.48
N LEU A 104 13.29 15.42 -9.34
CA LEU A 104 13.87 14.08 -9.37
C LEU A 104 12.90 13.09 -10.03
N PRO A 105 13.34 12.31 -11.04
CA PRO A 105 12.47 11.36 -11.71
C PRO A 105 12.13 10.16 -10.82
N ILE A 106 10.89 9.68 -10.93
CA ILE A 106 10.39 8.45 -10.32
C ILE A 106 9.98 7.48 -11.42
N ALA A 107 10.71 6.36 -11.50
CA ALA A 107 10.39 5.26 -12.41
C ALA A 107 9.32 4.29 -11.84
N LEU A 108 8.98 4.44 -10.57
CA LEU A 108 8.04 3.57 -9.84
C LEU A 108 6.59 3.93 -10.17
N LYS A 109 5.75 2.92 -10.36
CA LYS A 109 4.33 3.09 -10.71
C LYS A 109 3.46 3.23 -9.48
N GLY A 110 2.47 4.13 -9.55
CA GLY A 110 1.45 4.31 -8.51
C GLY A 110 1.92 5.06 -7.26
N ILE A 111 3.12 5.65 -7.27
CA ILE A 111 3.60 6.45 -6.14
C ILE A 111 2.94 7.83 -6.17
N TYR A 112 2.26 8.19 -5.09
CA TYR A 112 1.60 9.48 -4.96
C TYR A 112 2.51 10.54 -4.34
N ALA A 113 3.26 10.14 -3.31
CA ALA A 113 4.07 11.06 -2.52
C ALA A 113 5.14 10.29 -1.75
N ILE A 114 6.15 11.02 -1.29
CA ILE A 114 7.23 10.53 -0.45
C ILE A 114 7.37 11.47 0.75
N ASP A 115 7.67 10.88 1.90
CA ASP A 115 8.07 11.62 3.09
C ASP A 115 9.36 11.06 3.67
N MET A 116 10.06 11.94 4.36
CA MET A 116 11.31 11.64 5.03
C MET A 116 11.39 12.49 6.28
N GLN A 117 11.64 11.85 7.42
CA GLN A 117 11.80 12.53 8.69
C GLN A 117 12.60 11.68 9.67
N ALA A 118 13.56 12.30 10.35
CA ALA A 118 14.38 11.67 11.38
C ALA A 118 15.07 10.42 10.84
N ASN A 119 14.65 9.21 11.23
CA ASN A 119 15.26 7.96 10.81
C ASN A 119 14.35 7.14 9.87
N CYS A 120 13.35 7.77 9.28
CA CYS A 120 12.32 7.11 8.49
C CYS A 120 12.19 7.76 7.12
N VAL A 121 12.20 6.94 6.06
CA VAL A 121 11.83 7.34 4.70
C VAL A 121 10.66 6.47 4.29
N GLY A 122 9.59 7.08 3.80
CA GLY A 122 8.44 6.34 3.32
C GLY A 122 7.79 6.96 2.10
N LEU A 123 6.90 6.17 1.51
CA LEU A 123 6.15 6.57 0.35
C LEU A 123 4.68 6.16 0.46
N TYR A 124 3.84 6.93 -0.21
CA TYR A 124 2.41 6.71 -0.35
C TYR A 124 2.18 6.03 -1.70
N TRP A 125 1.61 4.83 -1.68
CA TRP A 125 1.51 3.97 -2.85
C TRP A 125 0.09 3.49 -3.11
N ASP A 126 -0.29 3.48 -4.38
CA ASP A 126 -1.41 2.70 -4.89
C ASP A 126 -0.99 1.22 -5.06
N GLU A 127 -1.34 0.38 -4.09
CA GLU A 127 -1.07 -1.07 -4.13
C GLU A 127 -1.81 -1.77 -5.28
N GLU A 128 -2.87 -1.16 -5.85
CA GLU A 128 -3.59 -1.72 -7.01
C GLU A 128 -2.74 -1.67 -8.28
N SER A 129 -1.78 -0.75 -8.34
CA SER A 129 -0.88 -0.59 -9.48
C SER A 129 0.07 -1.78 -9.67
N ASP A 130 0.36 -2.56 -8.62
CA ASP A 130 1.19 -3.77 -8.68
C ASP A 130 0.84 -4.79 -7.58
N LEU A 131 -0.24 -5.53 -7.82
CA LEU A 131 -0.65 -6.66 -6.98
C LEU A 131 0.33 -7.86 -7.02
N ARG A 132 1.35 -7.83 -7.90
CA ARG A 132 2.33 -8.92 -8.06
C ARG A 132 3.61 -8.69 -7.25
N ALA A 133 3.71 -7.58 -6.52
CA ALA A 133 4.85 -7.28 -5.67
C ALA A 133 6.19 -7.26 -6.44
N THR A 134 6.16 -6.80 -7.69
CA THR A 134 7.34 -6.75 -8.58
C THR A 134 8.24 -5.57 -8.27
N GLN A 135 7.68 -4.44 -7.85
CA GLN A 135 8.42 -3.20 -7.57
C GLN A 135 8.89 -3.06 -6.12
N LEU A 136 8.66 -4.06 -5.24
CA LEU A 136 9.03 -3.93 -3.82
C LEU A 136 10.54 -3.76 -3.59
N ASP A 137 11.35 -4.47 -4.38
CA ASP A 137 12.81 -4.36 -4.32
C ASP A 137 13.28 -2.98 -4.80
N ASP A 138 12.68 -2.49 -5.89
CA ASP A 138 12.97 -1.16 -6.46
C ASP A 138 12.52 -0.05 -5.51
N ILE A 139 11.35 -0.18 -4.87
CA ILE A 139 10.84 0.74 -3.84
C ILE A 139 11.84 0.83 -2.68
N LYS A 140 12.30 -0.31 -2.16
CA LYS A 140 13.24 -0.33 -1.05
C LYS A 140 14.56 0.35 -1.44
N THR A 141 15.11 0.00 -2.59
CA THR A 141 16.35 0.56 -3.11
C THR A 141 16.23 2.08 -3.31
N TYR A 142 15.10 2.53 -3.85
CA TYR A 142 14.82 3.95 -4.04
C TYR A 142 14.73 4.71 -2.71
N LEU A 143 13.99 4.20 -1.72
CA LEU A 143 13.88 4.82 -0.39
C LEU A 143 15.23 4.89 0.33
N GLN A 144 16.09 3.88 0.15
CA GLN A 144 17.45 3.90 0.67
C GLN A 144 18.31 4.95 -0.03
N SER A 145 18.23 5.04 -1.36
CA SER A 145 18.99 6.05 -2.11
C SER A 145 18.63 7.49 -1.72
N LEU A 146 17.35 7.75 -1.41
CA LEU A 146 16.90 9.06 -0.93
C LEU A 146 17.50 9.46 0.43
N ALA A 147 17.87 8.48 1.25
CA ALA A 147 18.50 8.73 2.54
C ALA A 147 20.02 9.00 2.43
N GLU A 148 20.63 8.68 1.29
CA GLU A 148 22.05 8.93 1.03
C GLU A 148 22.34 10.33 0.46
N PHE A 149 21.30 11.04 0.02
CA PHE A 149 21.36 12.42 -0.51
C PHE A 149 21.53 13.49 0.59
#